data_AF-A0A2T4TIN3-F1
#
_entry.id   AF-A0A2T4TIN3-F1
#
_cell.length_a   1.000
_cell.length_b   1.000
_cell.length_c   1.000
_cell.angle_alpha   90.00
_cell.angle_beta   90.00
_cell.angle_gamma   90.00
#
_symmetry.space_group_name_H-M   'P 1'
#
loop_
_entity.id
_entity.type
_entity.pdbx_description
1 polymer ?
#
loop_
_entity_poly.entity_id
_entity_poly.type
_entity_poly.pdbx_seq_one_letter_code
_entity_poly.pdbx_strand_id
1 'polypeptide(L)'
;MKKIFTLVIVSFLSALAVQAQSLKVTKTDGSVVTYNASDISKIEFLPSETPSQPKLIHEFAGYLTVKNRVLNNARFDTGAKIKVLQDGGKFHAEFSDTQWGTGSFVITMANHAINGTGKMKIANPRAGGAVEEYDATMSGSMTEIKISIPSLMGGTEITWHYAEASAASKVAGNYTGTTSLKIGEMPGSYISPTVGYKVTANEDGSINVTTSEEKYTGVPMVGNLTIGTYTVKNLAYDKATNSFSRDYSSDDLKVYLKSEGGLMSLNKDYAFESPSKIIVKLDENGTLTITNSYKLTHMPLPISATYTGKKAK
;
A
#
# COMPACT_ATOMS: atom_id res chain seq x y z
N MET A 1 25.59 9.79 32.56
CA MET A 1 26.95 9.44 33.01
C MET A 1 27.31 8.06 32.47
N LYS A 2 28.26 7.96 31.52
CA LYS A 2 28.77 6.67 31.05
C LYS A 2 29.68 6.09 32.15
N LYS A 3 29.26 5.02 32.83
CA LYS A 3 30.10 4.34 33.81
C LYS A 3 30.91 3.27 33.10
N ILE A 4 32.22 3.46 33.03
CA ILE A 4 33.18 2.46 32.57
C ILE A 4 33.42 1.54 33.77
N PHE A 5 33.03 0.26 33.66
CA PHE A 5 33.37 -0.74 34.68
C PHE A 5 34.74 -1.34 34.36
N THR A 6 35.75 -0.98 35.15
CA THR A 6 37.07 -1.64 35.12
C THR A 6 36.97 -2.96 35.88
N LEU A 7 37.12 -4.08 35.20
CA LEU A 7 37.18 -5.41 35.81
C LEU A 7 38.61 -5.66 36.33
N VAL A 8 38.79 -5.76 37.66
CA VAL A 8 40.05 -6.19 38.27
C VAL A 8 40.05 -7.71 38.32
N ILE A 9 40.84 -8.36 37.46
CA ILE A 9 41.09 -9.80 37.53
C ILE A 9 42.23 -10.01 38.52
N VAL A 10 41.92 -10.46 39.73
CA VAL A 10 42.94 -10.94 40.68
C VAL A 10 43.30 -12.37 40.27
N SER A 11 44.46 -12.54 39.65
CA SER A 11 45.04 -13.85 39.37
C SER A 11 45.68 -14.42 40.64
N PHE A 12 45.08 -15.44 41.24
CA PHE A 12 45.78 -16.34 42.16
C PHE A 12 45.97 -17.69 41.49
N LEU A 13 47.22 -17.99 41.14
CA LEU A 13 47.70 -19.31 40.78
C LEU A 13 48.15 -20.02 42.07
N SER A 14 47.41 -21.03 42.49
CA SER A 14 47.96 -22.24 43.11
C SER A 14 46.90 -23.34 43.13
N ALA A 15 47.30 -24.52 42.68
CA ALA A 15 46.46 -25.71 42.56
C ALA A 15 45.94 -26.16 43.93
N LEU A 16 44.63 -26.41 44.04
CA LEU A 16 43.96 -27.48 44.80
C LEU A 16 42.44 -27.23 44.79
N ALA A 17 41.68 -28.27 44.40
CA ALA A 17 40.22 -28.35 44.29
C ALA A 17 39.55 -27.37 43.29
N VAL A 18 38.99 -27.92 42.21
CA VAL A 18 37.96 -27.22 41.41
C VAL A 18 36.71 -27.11 42.30
N GLN A 19 36.69 -26.14 43.21
CA GLN A 19 35.46 -25.71 43.86
C GLN A 19 34.57 -25.08 42.78
N ALA A 20 33.30 -25.50 42.74
CA ALA A 20 32.30 -24.95 41.82
C ALA A 20 32.29 -23.42 41.92
N GLN A 21 32.62 -22.74 40.83
CA GLN A 21 32.61 -21.29 40.77
C GLN A 21 31.19 -20.81 40.42
N SER A 22 30.78 -19.68 40.98
CA SER A 22 29.48 -19.06 40.67
C SER A 22 29.66 -17.61 40.22
N LEU A 23 28.82 -17.17 39.28
CA LEU A 23 28.70 -15.77 38.88
C LEU A 23 27.63 -15.11 39.74
N LYS A 24 28.02 -14.10 40.51
CA LYS A 24 27.11 -13.26 41.29
C LYS A 24 26.89 -11.93 40.59
N VAL A 25 25.64 -11.64 40.20
CA VAL A 25 25.22 -10.37 39.61
C VAL A 25 24.37 -9.62 40.62
N THR A 26 24.90 -8.51 41.15
CA THR A 26 24.13 -7.59 41.99
C THR A 26 23.50 -6.52 41.11
N LYS A 27 22.17 -6.46 41.10
CA LYS A 27 21.41 -5.45 40.36
C LYS A 27 21.43 -4.12 41.11
N THR A 28 21.08 -3.04 40.41
CA THR A 28 21.02 -1.68 40.97
C THR A 28 19.94 -1.52 42.05
N ASP A 29 18.92 -2.37 42.06
CA ASP A 29 17.88 -2.42 43.09
C ASP A 29 18.33 -3.19 44.35
N GLY A 30 19.58 -3.65 44.41
CA GLY A 30 20.14 -4.42 45.53
C GLY A 30 19.82 -5.92 45.47
N SER A 31 18.97 -6.36 44.55
CA SER A 31 18.73 -7.80 44.36
C SER A 31 19.96 -8.49 43.77
N VAL A 32 20.15 -9.74 44.17
CA VAL A 32 21.31 -10.54 43.77
C VAL A 32 20.82 -11.77 43.02
N VAL A 33 21.41 -12.01 41.85
CA VAL A 33 21.22 -13.24 41.08
C VAL A 33 22.54 -14.00 41.04
N THR A 34 22.51 -15.29 41.35
CA THR A 34 23.69 -16.15 41.34
C THR A 34 23.48 -17.29 40.34
N TYR A 35 24.49 -17.54 39.49
CA TYR A 35 24.51 -18.62 38.51
C TYR A 35 25.68 -19.55 38.79
N ASN A 36 25.50 -20.88 38.68
CA ASN A 36 26.66 -21.78 38.68
C ASN A 36 27.40 -21.60 37.35
N ALA A 37 28.73 -21.60 37.39
CA ALA A 37 29.54 -21.44 36.17
C ALA A 37 29.30 -22.56 35.15
N SER A 38 28.92 -23.77 35.60
CA SER A 38 28.56 -24.90 34.72
C SER A 38 27.35 -24.63 33.83
N ASP A 39 26.48 -23.71 34.24
CA ASP A 39 25.19 -23.48 33.60
C ASP A 39 25.25 -22.35 32.56
N ILE A 40 26.41 -21.70 32.40
CA ILE A 40 26.59 -20.52 31.55
C ILE A 40 27.30 -20.92 30.25
N SER A 41 26.61 -20.80 29.12
CA SER A 41 27.20 -20.97 27.79
C SER A 41 27.73 -19.68 27.16
N LYS A 42 27.12 -18.52 27.49
CA LYS A 42 27.46 -17.20 26.93
C LYS A 42 26.92 -16.06 27.81
N ILE A 43 27.60 -14.90 27.82
CA ILE A 43 27.12 -13.65 28.44
C ILE A 43 27.20 -12.54 27.39
N GLU A 44 26.09 -11.84 27.14
CA GLU A 44 26.01 -10.75 26.17
C GLU A 44 25.34 -9.51 26.78
N PHE A 45 25.85 -8.33 26.45
CA PHE A 45 25.27 -7.04 26.81
C PHE A 45 24.59 -6.44 25.58
N LEU A 46 23.26 -6.46 25.55
CA LEU A 46 22.48 -5.85 24.48
C LEU A 46 22.12 -4.40 24.86
N PRO A 47 22.13 -3.44 23.92
CA PRO A 47 21.63 -2.08 24.18
C PRO A 47 20.14 -2.13 24.56
N SER A 48 19.70 -1.28 25.49
CA SER A 48 18.35 -1.37 26.10
C SER A 48 17.21 -0.94 25.18
N GLU A 49 17.50 -0.47 23.97
CA GLU A 49 16.51 0.03 23.04
C GLU A 49 16.82 -0.47 21.63
N THR A 50 15.90 -1.24 21.06
CA THR A 50 15.77 -1.34 19.61
C THR A 50 15.57 0.08 19.09
N PRO A 51 16.34 0.59 18.11
CA PRO A 51 16.13 1.93 17.59
C PRO A 51 14.67 2.10 17.17
N SER A 52 14.01 3.10 17.74
CA SER A 52 12.66 3.52 17.33
C SER A 52 12.65 3.72 15.82
N GLN A 53 11.85 2.94 15.10
CA GLN A 53 11.66 3.19 13.67
C GLN A 53 10.87 4.49 13.49
N PRO A 54 11.30 5.40 12.59
CA PRO A 54 10.57 6.63 12.31
C PRO A 54 9.10 6.32 11.99
N LYS A 55 8.18 6.96 12.72
CA LYS A 55 6.75 6.78 12.50
C LYS A 55 6.33 7.58 11.29
N LEU A 56 5.73 6.93 10.29
CA LEU A 56 5.05 7.63 9.20
C LEU A 56 3.86 8.42 9.77
N ILE A 57 3.85 9.74 9.53
CA ILE A 57 2.76 10.63 9.94
C ILE A 57 1.82 10.86 8.76
N HIS A 58 2.36 11.20 7.60
CA HIS A 58 1.59 11.43 6.39
C HIS A 58 2.32 10.99 5.12
N GLU A 59 1.56 10.63 4.08
CA GLU A 59 2.03 10.45 2.72
C GLU A 59 1.11 11.26 1.79
N PHE A 60 1.70 12.13 0.99
CA PHE A 60 1.00 12.99 0.05
C PHE A 60 1.44 12.70 -1.38
N ALA A 61 0.49 12.66 -2.30
CA ALA A 61 0.74 12.62 -3.73
C ALA A 61 0.68 14.04 -4.32
N GLY A 62 1.33 14.21 -5.46
CA GLY A 62 1.37 15.49 -6.17
C GLY A 62 1.90 15.36 -7.58
N TYR A 63 2.22 16.49 -8.18
CA TYR A 63 2.94 16.57 -9.46
C TYR A 63 4.15 17.50 -9.31
N LEU A 64 5.07 17.46 -10.26
CA LEU A 64 6.26 18.29 -10.26
C LEU A 64 6.24 19.33 -11.37
N THR A 65 6.89 20.45 -11.11
CA THR A 65 7.47 21.31 -12.14
C THR A 65 8.97 21.42 -11.90
N VAL A 66 9.79 21.20 -12.93
CA VAL A 66 11.25 21.24 -12.80
C VAL A 66 11.84 22.32 -13.68
N LYS A 67 12.77 23.08 -13.11
CA LYS A 67 13.54 24.12 -13.77
C LYS A 67 15.03 23.84 -13.58
N ASN A 68 15.79 23.88 -14.68
CA ASN A 68 17.24 23.85 -14.67
C ASN A 68 17.78 24.58 -15.90
N ARG A 69 19.05 24.38 -16.27
CA ARG A 69 19.63 25.02 -17.47
C ARG A 69 18.90 24.66 -18.78
N VAL A 70 18.30 23.48 -18.87
CA VAL A 70 17.68 22.93 -20.08
C VAL A 70 16.15 22.94 -20.01
N LEU A 71 15.59 22.67 -18.84
CA LEU A 71 14.15 22.64 -18.60
C LEU A 71 13.68 23.96 -18.02
N ASN A 72 12.61 24.51 -18.56
CA ASN A 72 11.95 25.70 -18.04
C ASN A 72 10.55 25.35 -17.55
N ASN A 73 10.39 25.14 -16.24
CA ASN A 73 9.14 24.74 -15.59
C ASN A 73 8.44 23.55 -16.27
N ALA A 74 9.21 22.54 -16.68
CA ALA A 74 8.66 21.34 -17.30
C ALA A 74 7.82 20.56 -16.28
N ARG A 75 6.62 20.14 -16.68
CA ARG A 75 5.64 19.48 -15.80
C ARG A 75 5.76 17.96 -15.88
N PHE A 76 5.64 17.29 -14.72
CA PHE A 76 5.67 15.84 -14.58
C PHE A 76 4.55 15.39 -13.64
N ASP A 77 3.61 14.60 -14.15
CA ASP A 77 2.37 14.26 -13.43
C ASP A 77 2.35 12.87 -12.78
N THR A 78 3.47 12.14 -12.80
CA THR A 78 3.48 10.70 -12.45
C THR A 78 4.48 10.34 -11.37
N GLY A 79 3.96 9.87 -10.24
CA GLY A 79 4.74 9.18 -9.20
C GLY A 79 5.35 10.07 -8.12
N ALA A 80 5.13 11.38 -8.19
CA ALA A 80 5.66 12.34 -7.23
C ALA A 80 4.95 12.27 -5.87
N LYS A 81 5.72 12.02 -4.81
CA LYS A 81 5.22 11.86 -3.44
C LYS A 81 6.13 12.53 -2.42
N ILE A 82 5.53 12.97 -1.32
CA ILE A 82 6.21 13.41 -0.10
C ILE A 82 5.66 12.59 1.08
N LYS A 83 6.54 11.93 1.81
CA LYS A 83 6.22 11.32 3.11
C LYS A 83 6.81 12.17 4.23
N VAL A 84 6.06 12.33 5.30
CA VAL A 84 6.51 12.99 6.52
C VAL A 84 6.62 11.94 7.62
N LEU A 85 7.82 11.79 8.17
CA LEU A 85 8.11 10.86 9.25
C LEU A 85 8.50 11.63 10.52
N GLN A 86 8.17 11.07 11.67
CA GLN A 86 8.58 11.58 12.97
C GLN A 86 9.48 10.56 13.66
N ASP A 87 10.66 11.02 14.08
CA ASP A 87 11.59 10.26 14.90
C ASP A 87 11.87 11.04 16.19
N GLY A 88 11.20 10.63 17.27
CA GLY A 88 11.15 11.38 18.53
C GLY A 88 10.64 12.81 18.32
N GLY A 89 11.50 13.80 18.62
CA GLY A 89 11.20 15.24 18.46
C GLY A 89 11.58 15.83 17.10
N LYS A 90 12.09 15.03 16.16
CA LYS A 90 12.53 15.50 14.84
C LYS A 90 11.57 15.03 13.75
N PHE A 91 11.49 15.83 12.69
CA PHE A 91 10.72 15.51 11.50
C PHE A 91 11.64 15.28 10.31
N HIS A 92 11.28 14.30 9.50
CA HIS A 92 11.96 13.95 8.26
C HIS A 92 10.95 14.00 7.11
N ALA A 93 11.40 14.48 5.95
CA ALA A 93 10.67 14.33 4.69
C ALA A 93 11.40 13.35 3.78
N GLU A 94 10.64 12.42 3.20
CA GLU A 94 11.10 11.60 2.10
C GLU A 94 10.37 12.03 0.82
N PHE A 95 11.14 12.41 -0.19
CA PHE A 95 10.66 12.69 -1.53
C PHE A 95 10.86 11.45 -2.40
N SER A 96 9.92 11.17 -3.29
CA SER A 96 10.10 10.17 -4.34
C SER A 96 9.38 10.58 -5.61
N ASP A 97 10.03 10.37 -6.75
CA ASP A 97 9.48 10.52 -8.09
C ASP A 97 10.10 9.47 -9.02
N THR A 98 9.37 9.12 -10.09
CA THR A 98 9.81 8.09 -11.04
C THR A 98 10.99 8.53 -11.90
N GLN A 99 11.13 9.83 -12.16
CA GLN A 99 12.17 10.38 -13.04
C GLN A 99 13.20 11.19 -12.26
N TRP A 100 12.75 11.93 -11.25
CA TRP A 100 13.58 12.83 -10.45
C TRP A 100 14.07 12.20 -9.14
N GLY A 101 13.96 10.87 -9.04
CA GLY A 101 14.64 10.08 -8.03
C GLY A 101 14.02 10.20 -6.64
N THR A 102 14.84 9.97 -5.62
CA THR A 102 14.40 9.97 -4.21
C THR A 102 15.20 10.98 -3.40
N GLY A 103 14.63 11.47 -2.31
CA GLY A 103 15.30 12.41 -1.42
C GLY A 103 14.96 12.17 0.04
N SER A 104 15.92 12.48 0.92
CA SER A 104 15.74 12.40 2.37
C SER A 104 16.21 13.70 3.01
N PHE A 105 15.33 14.32 3.78
CA PHE A 105 15.53 15.65 4.35
C PHE A 105 15.22 15.64 5.84
N VAL A 106 16.07 16.32 6.62
CA VAL A 106 15.72 16.73 7.98
C VAL A 106 14.99 18.06 7.87
N ILE A 107 13.76 18.13 8.37
CA ILE A 107 12.87 19.26 8.16
C ILE A 107 12.44 19.91 9.47
N THR A 108 12.11 21.20 9.38
CA THR A 108 11.36 21.96 10.36
C THR A 108 10.05 22.43 9.74
N MET A 109 8.99 22.45 10.55
CA MET A 109 7.68 22.94 10.16
C MET A 109 7.30 24.05 11.12
N ALA A 110 7.26 25.29 10.64
CA ALA A 110 6.92 26.46 11.43
C ALA A 110 6.10 27.43 10.58
N ASN A 111 5.06 28.04 11.16
CA ASN A 111 4.21 29.03 10.49
C ASN A 111 3.68 28.58 9.12
N HIS A 112 3.25 27.32 9.00
CA HIS A 112 2.78 26.71 7.74
C HIS A 112 3.83 26.61 6.61
N ALA A 113 5.11 26.81 6.93
CA ALA A 113 6.22 26.63 6.02
C ALA A 113 7.06 25.41 6.42
N ILE A 114 7.59 24.73 5.40
CA ILE A 114 8.58 23.67 5.54
C ILE A 114 9.95 24.22 5.17
N ASN A 115 10.97 23.86 5.93
CA ASN A 115 12.37 24.14 5.60
C ASN A 115 13.23 22.94 5.99
N GLY A 116 14.27 22.63 5.22
CA GLY A 116 15.11 21.49 5.52
C GLY A 116 16.34 21.37 4.64
N THR A 117 17.24 20.51 5.08
CA THR A 117 18.44 20.13 4.34
C THR A 117 18.50 18.62 4.24
N GLY A 118 19.06 18.13 3.15
CA GLY A 118 19.03 16.72 2.85
C GLY A 118 19.84 16.36 1.63
N LYS A 119 19.58 15.18 1.12
CA LYS A 119 20.23 14.65 -0.07
C LYS A 119 19.20 14.10 -1.05
N MET A 120 19.50 14.25 -2.32
CA MET A 120 18.74 13.72 -3.45
C MET A 120 19.57 12.65 -4.15
N LYS A 121 18.94 11.53 -4.51
CA LYS A 121 19.50 10.44 -5.29
C LYS A 121 18.80 10.40 -6.63
N ILE A 122 19.52 10.73 -7.71
CA ILE A 122 18.96 10.86 -9.05
C ILE A 122 19.78 10.01 -10.02
N ALA A 123 19.09 9.23 -10.84
CA ALA A 123 19.74 8.43 -11.88
C ALA A 123 20.28 9.34 -13.00
N ASN A 124 21.55 9.17 -13.35
CA ASN A 124 22.17 9.89 -14.45
C ASN A 124 21.95 9.12 -15.77
N PRO A 125 21.08 9.60 -16.67
CA PRO A 125 20.78 8.89 -17.92
C PRO A 125 21.99 8.82 -18.87
N ARG A 126 22.99 9.71 -18.71
CA ARG A 126 24.22 9.68 -19.52
C ARG A 126 25.25 8.67 -19.00
N ALA A 127 25.14 8.26 -17.74
CA ALA A 127 26.03 7.28 -17.11
C ALA A 127 25.38 5.89 -17.01
N GLY A 128 24.52 5.53 -17.98
CA GLY A 128 23.86 4.22 -18.01
C GLY A 128 22.86 3.99 -16.86
N GLY A 129 22.34 5.05 -16.24
CA GLY A 129 21.37 4.95 -15.15
C GLY A 129 21.99 4.81 -13.75
N ALA A 130 23.30 5.01 -13.60
CA ALA A 130 23.94 5.08 -12.29
C ALA A 130 23.30 6.18 -11.42
N VAL A 131 22.99 5.86 -10.16
CA VAL A 131 22.38 6.79 -9.21
C VAL A 131 23.48 7.61 -8.54
N GLU A 132 23.41 8.93 -8.71
CA GLU A 132 24.29 9.90 -8.05
C GLU A 132 23.57 10.58 -6.89
N GLU A 133 24.33 10.96 -5.86
CA GLU A 133 23.82 11.64 -4.68
C GLU A 133 24.24 13.13 -4.68
N TYR A 134 23.29 14.01 -4.42
CA TYR A 134 23.47 15.46 -4.45
C TYR A 134 22.97 16.08 -3.15
N ASP A 135 23.69 17.08 -2.63
CA ASP A 135 23.18 17.91 -1.56
C ASP A 135 22.00 18.75 -2.04
N ALA A 136 20.96 18.82 -1.21
CA ALA A 136 19.73 19.50 -1.55
C ALA A 136 19.12 20.22 -0.35
N THR A 137 18.38 21.29 -0.63
CA THR A 137 17.54 21.97 0.37
C THR A 137 16.07 21.84 0.00
N MET A 138 15.22 21.83 1.01
CA MET A 138 13.75 21.79 0.88
C MET A 138 13.19 23.05 1.53
N SER A 139 12.29 23.75 0.85
CA SER A 139 11.63 24.94 1.38
C SER A 139 10.29 25.17 0.71
N GLY A 140 9.32 25.80 1.38
CA GLY A 140 8.06 26.18 0.76
C GLY A 140 6.88 26.12 1.71
N SER A 141 5.68 26.02 1.14
CA SER A 141 4.44 25.81 1.88
C SER A 141 4.10 24.31 1.94
N MET A 142 3.11 23.95 2.75
CA MET A 142 2.64 22.55 2.84
C MET A 142 2.00 22.03 1.55
N THR A 143 1.59 22.91 0.64
CA THR A 143 0.98 22.55 -0.65
C THR A 143 1.91 22.76 -1.84
N GLU A 144 3.04 23.45 -1.65
CA GLU A 144 4.03 23.70 -2.69
C GLU A 144 5.42 23.68 -2.06
N ILE A 145 6.18 22.62 -2.36
CA ILE A 145 7.49 22.36 -1.77
C ILE A 145 8.55 22.44 -2.86
N LYS A 146 9.51 23.35 -2.69
CA LYS A 146 10.66 23.53 -3.56
C LYS A 146 11.87 22.78 -3.03
N ILE A 147 12.45 21.93 -3.85
CA ILE A 147 13.72 21.23 -3.63
C ILE A 147 14.77 21.86 -4.54
N SER A 148 15.83 22.40 -3.95
CA SER A 148 16.95 23.01 -4.68
C SER A 148 18.17 22.09 -4.66
N ILE A 149 18.73 21.81 -5.83
CA ILE A 149 19.89 20.94 -6.05
C ILE A 149 20.93 21.72 -6.86
N PRO A 150 21.78 22.53 -6.20
CA PRO A 150 22.64 23.51 -6.89
C PRO A 150 23.67 22.89 -7.84
N SER A 151 24.22 21.71 -7.50
CA SER A 151 25.25 21.04 -8.28
C SER A 151 24.71 20.24 -9.47
N LEU A 152 23.39 20.04 -9.57
CA LEU A 152 22.78 19.25 -10.64
C LEU A 152 22.42 20.14 -11.83
N MET A 153 22.94 19.81 -13.02
CA MET A 153 22.59 20.42 -14.32
C MET A 153 22.64 21.97 -14.35
N GLY A 154 23.60 22.57 -13.62
CA GLY A 154 23.75 24.03 -13.55
C GLY A 154 22.78 24.72 -12.58
N GLY A 155 22.23 23.96 -11.62
CA GLY A 155 21.23 24.40 -10.66
C GLY A 155 19.86 23.89 -11.05
N THR A 156 19.37 22.86 -10.35
CA THR A 156 18.05 22.28 -10.57
C THR A 156 17.12 22.64 -9.42
N GLU A 157 15.92 23.11 -9.76
CA GLU A 157 14.82 23.38 -8.84
C GLU A 157 13.65 22.46 -9.20
N ILE A 158 13.26 21.60 -8.26
CA ILE A 158 12.07 20.75 -8.37
C ILE A 158 11.01 21.34 -7.46
N THR A 159 9.88 21.78 -8.00
CA THR A 159 8.73 22.20 -7.22
C THR A 159 7.68 21.10 -7.24
N TRP A 160 7.44 20.50 -6.08
CA TRP A 160 6.34 19.58 -5.86
C TRP A 160 5.07 20.36 -5.49
N HIS A 161 3.98 20.02 -6.16
CA HIS A 161 2.66 20.60 -5.95
C HIS A 161 1.76 19.54 -5.38
N TYR A 162 1.14 19.82 -4.22
CA TYR A 162 0.12 18.95 -3.67
C TYR A 162 -1.05 18.84 -4.64
N ALA A 163 -1.40 17.60 -4.98
CA ALA A 163 -2.61 17.28 -5.70
C ALA A 163 -3.33 16.19 -4.92
N GLU A 164 -4.57 16.46 -4.54
CA GLU A 164 -5.36 15.44 -3.86
C GLU A 164 -5.48 14.22 -4.79
N ALA A 165 -5.09 13.05 -4.29
CA ALA A 165 -5.26 11.82 -5.05
C ALA A 165 -6.74 11.67 -5.44
N SER A 166 -7.00 11.52 -6.74
CA SER A 166 -8.37 11.32 -7.23
C SER A 166 -9.00 10.11 -6.51
N ALA A 167 -10.33 10.13 -6.35
CA ALA A 167 -11.03 8.99 -5.78
C ALA A 167 -10.71 7.69 -6.55
N ALA A 168 -10.52 7.79 -7.88
CA ALA A 168 -10.16 6.67 -8.75
C ALA A 168 -8.77 6.11 -8.40
N SER A 169 -7.78 6.99 -8.21
CA SER A 169 -6.43 6.60 -7.81
C SER A 169 -6.39 5.95 -6.42
N LYS A 170 -7.23 6.39 -5.48
CA LYS A 170 -7.35 5.80 -4.14
C LYS A 170 -7.86 4.35 -4.21
N VAL A 171 -8.85 4.08 -5.07
CA VAL A 171 -9.47 2.74 -5.24
C VAL A 171 -8.74 1.81 -6.21
N ALA A 172 -7.87 2.32 -7.08
CA ALA A 172 -7.13 1.48 -8.02
C ALA A 172 -6.21 0.47 -7.30
N GLY A 173 -6.22 -0.78 -7.75
CA GLY A 173 -5.39 -1.86 -7.23
C GLY A 173 -5.93 -3.26 -7.52
N ASN A 174 -5.16 -4.27 -7.11
CA ASN A 174 -5.62 -5.66 -7.11
C ASN A 174 -6.15 -6.00 -5.71
N TYR A 175 -7.27 -6.71 -5.66
CA TYR A 175 -7.96 -7.07 -4.44
C TYR A 175 -8.20 -8.57 -4.42
N THR A 176 -8.08 -9.16 -3.22
CA THR A 176 -8.45 -10.55 -2.98
C THR A 176 -9.50 -10.59 -1.89
N GLY A 177 -10.53 -11.42 -2.09
CA GLY A 177 -11.68 -11.44 -1.21
C GLY A 177 -12.63 -12.58 -1.49
N THR A 178 -13.89 -12.37 -1.14
CA THR A 178 -14.97 -13.36 -1.24
C THR A 178 -16.13 -12.74 -1.98
N THR A 179 -16.74 -13.48 -2.92
CA THR A 179 -17.99 -13.08 -3.57
C THR A 179 -19.16 -13.90 -3.02
N SER A 180 -20.25 -13.21 -2.68
CA SER A 180 -21.56 -13.80 -2.35
C SER A 180 -22.54 -13.58 -3.50
N LEU A 181 -23.18 -14.65 -3.97
CA LEU A 181 -24.11 -14.66 -5.11
C LEU A 181 -25.53 -14.99 -4.63
N LYS A 182 -26.50 -14.13 -4.95
CA LYS A 182 -27.94 -14.34 -4.75
C LYS A 182 -28.63 -14.44 -6.11
N ILE A 183 -29.57 -15.37 -6.25
CA ILE A 183 -30.36 -15.59 -7.47
C ILE A 183 -31.82 -15.24 -7.17
N GLY A 184 -32.32 -14.18 -7.80
CA GLY A 184 -33.66 -13.65 -7.57
C GLY A 184 -33.98 -13.45 -6.08
N GLU A 185 -35.18 -13.86 -5.68
CA GLU A 185 -35.63 -13.85 -4.28
C GLU A 185 -35.49 -15.22 -3.60
N MET A 186 -34.64 -16.11 -4.12
CA MET A 186 -34.40 -17.39 -3.48
C MET A 186 -33.70 -17.21 -2.11
N PRO A 187 -34.03 -18.04 -1.11
CA PRO A 187 -33.38 -17.98 0.19
C PRO A 187 -31.93 -18.44 0.10
N GLY A 188 -31.04 -17.74 0.80
CA GLY A 188 -29.61 -18.07 0.90
C GLY A 188 -28.73 -17.35 -0.13
N SER A 189 -27.43 -17.64 -0.07
CA SER A 189 -26.44 -17.13 -1.00
C SER A 189 -25.33 -18.16 -1.21
N TYR A 190 -24.71 -18.12 -2.38
CA TYR A 190 -23.61 -19.01 -2.74
C TYR A 190 -22.31 -18.24 -2.63
N ILE A 191 -21.29 -18.87 -2.06
CA ILE A 191 -20.01 -18.22 -1.79
C ILE A 191 -18.97 -18.74 -2.77
N SER A 192 -18.27 -17.81 -3.41
CA SER A 192 -17.00 -18.08 -4.08
C SER A 192 -15.85 -17.57 -3.20
N PRO A 193 -15.08 -18.47 -2.56
CA PRO A 193 -13.95 -18.06 -1.74
C PRO A 193 -12.77 -17.65 -2.62
N THR A 194 -12.00 -16.66 -2.16
CA THR A 194 -10.71 -16.28 -2.74
C THR A 194 -10.82 -15.88 -4.21
N VAL A 195 -11.57 -14.80 -4.47
CA VAL A 195 -11.72 -14.20 -5.80
C VAL A 195 -10.82 -12.97 -5.92
N GLY A 196 -10.20 -12.82 -7.09
CA GLY A 196 -9.41 -11.64 -7.45
C GLY A 196 -10.27 -10.59 -8.16
N TYR A 197 -10.10 -9.33 -7.81
CA TYR A 197 -10.67 -8.20 -8.55
C TYR A 197 -9.59 -7.18 -8.85
N LYS A 198 -9.59 -6.63 -10.07
CA LYS A 198 -8.67 -5.56 -10.46
C LYS A 198 -9.46 -4.29 -10.73
N VAL A 199 -9.07 -3.21 -10.06
CA VAL A 199 -9.59 -1.87 -10.28
C VAL A 199 -8.50 -1.00 -10.89
N THR A 200 -8.77 -0.36 -12.03
CA THR A 200 -7.85 0.56 -12.69
C THR A 200 -8.44 1.96 -12.77
N ALA A 201 -7.69 2.98 -12.37
CA ALA A 201 -8.08 4.37 -12.56
C ALA A 201 -7.87 4.80 -14.02
N ASN A 202 -8.84 5.53 -14.56
CA ASN A 202 -8.74 6.20 -15.85
C ASN A 202 -8.31 7.66 -15.65
N GLU A 203 -7.80 8.29 -16.72
CA GLU A 203 -7.35 9.70 -16.68
C GLU A 203 -8.49 10.69 -16.40
N ASP A 204 -9.71 10.35 -16.81
CA ASP A 204 -10.92 11.16 -16.60
C ASP A 204 -11.49 11.06 -15.16
N GLY A 205 -10.82 10.32 -14.27
CA GLY A 205 -11.25 10.10 -12.89
C GLY A 205 -12.34 9.04 -12.72
N SER A 206 -12.71 8.31 -13.78
CA SER A 206 -13.51 7.09 -13.71
C SER A 206 -12.63 5.86 -13.40
N ILE A 207 -13.25 4.69 -13.20
CA ILE A 207 -12.53 3.42 -13.02
C ILE A 207 -13.03 2.33 -13.96
N ASN A 208 -12.19 1.34 -14.23
CA ASN A 208 -12.62 0.05 -14.78
C ASN A 208 -12.47 -1.03 -13.71
N VAL A 209 -13.37 -2.02 -13.76
CA VAL A 209 -13.38 -3.17 -12.85
C VAL A 209 -13.31 -4.44 -13.69
N THR A 210 -12.29 -5.25 -13.45
CA THR A 210 -12.14 -6.59 -14.03
C THR A 210 -12.37 -7.64 -12.94
N THR A 211 -13.30 -8.55 -13.19
CA THR A 211 -13.63 -9.67 -12.30
C THR A 211 -12.74 -10.88 -12.61
N SER A 212 -12.31 -11.65 -11.61
CA SER A 212 -11.75 -13.00 -11.85
C SER A 212 -12.85 -14.02 -12.08
N GLU A 213 -12.46 -15.21 -12.55
CA GLU A 213 -13.34 -16.39 -12.56
C GLU A 213 -13.87 -16.69 -11.15
N GLU A 214 -15.19 -16.86 -11.04
CA GLU A 214 -15.88 -17.19 -9.80
C GLU A 214 -16.47 -18.60 -9.87
N LYS A 215 -16.33 -19.36 -8.79
CA LYS A 215 -16.82 -20.73 -8.67
C LYS A 215 -17.79 -20.86 -7.50
N TYR A 216 -18.95 -21.43 -7.79
CA TYR A 216 -20.03 -21.67 -6.84
C TYR A 216 -20.46 -23.13 -6.89
N THR A 217 -20.73 -23.73 -5.73
CA THR A 217 -21.13 -25.13 -5.61
C THR A 217 -22.61 -25.26 -5.24
N GLY A 218 -23.31 -26.23 -5.83
CA GLY A 218 -24.66 -26.60 -5.40
C GLY A 218 -25.74 -25.53 -5.66
N VAL A 219 -25.60 -24.75 -6.72
CA VAL A 219 -26.62 -23.78 -7.14
C VAL A 219 -27.87 -24.55 -7.61
N PRO A 220 -29.08 -24.30 -7.07
CA PRO A 220 -30.30 -25.00 -7.45
C PRO A 220 -30.53 -24.98 -8.96
N MET A 221 -30.90 -26.13 -9.51
CA MET A 221 -31.10 -26.38 -10.95
C MET A 221 -29.85 -26.22 -11.83
N VAL A 222 -28.84 -25.45 -11.43
CA VAL A 222 -27.61 -25.19 -12.21
C VAL A 222 -26.47 -26.14 -11.81
N GLY A 223 -26.41 -26.59 -10.56
CA GLY A 223 -25.30 -27.39 -10.03
C GLY A 223 -24.09 -26.54 -9.67
N ASN A 224 -22.90 -27.03 -9.98
CA ASN A 224 -21.67 -26.26 -9.83
C ASN A 224 -21.59 -25.23 -10.95
N LEU A 225 -21.52 -23.95 -10.61
CA LEU A 225 -21.51 -22.83 -11.54
C LEU A 225 -20.12 -22.17 -11.57
N THR A 226 -19.57 -21.99 -12.76
CA THR A 226 -18.42 -21.13 -13.02
C THR A 226 -18.86 -19.91 -13.81
N ILE A 227 -18.54 -18.73 -13.31
CA ILE A 227 -18.73 -17.44 -13.97
C ILE A 227 -17.38 -16.93 -14.42
N GLY A 228 -17.21 -16.70 -15.72
CA GLY A 228 -15.96 -16.23 -16.31
C GLY A 228 -15.64 -14.77 -15.99
N THR A 229 -14.42 -14.37 -16.33
CA THR A 229 -13.95 -12.99 -16.23
C THR A 229 -14.65 -12.07 -17.23
N TYR A 230 -14.99 -10.86 -16.78
CA TYR A 230 -15.42 -9.76 -17.63
C TYR A 230 -14.91 -8.42 -17.08
N THR A 231 -15.00 -7.36 -17.89
CA THR A 231 -14.59 -6.01 -17.47
C THR A 231 -15.70 -5.01 -17.73
N VAL A 232 -16.11 -4.28 -16.69
CA VAL A 232 -16.99 -3.11 -16.81
C VAL A 232 -16.11 -1.87 -16.80
N LYS A 233 -16.24 -1.03 -17.83
CA LYS A 233 -15.41 0.16 -18.02
C LYS A 233 -16.15 1.43 -17.60
N ASN A 234 -15.38 2.47 -17.29
CA ASN A 234 -15.84 3.85 -17.11
C ASN A 234 -16.94 4.01 -16.04
N LEU A 235 -16.75 3.40 -14.87
CA LEU A 235 -17.61 3.67 -13.72
C LEU A 235 -17.34 5.10 -13.24
N ALA A 236 -18.38 5.92 -13.26
CA ALA A 236 -18.30 7.31 -12.86
C ALA A 236 -18.30 7.44 -11.34
N TYR A 237 -17.52 8.40 -10.82
CA TYR A 237 -17.51 8.71 -9.39
C TYR A 237 -18.69 9.60 -9.01
N ASP A 238 -19.40 9.20 -7.96
CA ASP A 238 -20.43 9.99 -7.30
C ASP A 238 -19.93 10.42 -5.91
N LYS A 239 -19.74 11.73 -5.76
CA LYS A 239 -19.26 12.35 -4.52
C LYS A 239 -20.26 12.26 -3.37
N ALA A 240 -21.57 12.24 -3.64
CA ALA A 240 -22.60 12.19 -2.60
C ALA A 240 -22.63 10.82 -1.91
N THR A 241 -22.44 9.76 -2.67
CA THR A 241 -22.44 8.38 -2.17
C THR A 241 -21.04 7.81 -1.91
N ASN A 242 -20.01 8.60 -2.22
CA ASN A 242 -18.60 8.21 -2.21
C ASN A 242 -18.38 6.84 -2.89
N SER A 243 -18.94 6.70 -4.09
CA SER A 243 -18.95 5.42 -4.81
C SER A 243 -18.71 5.60 -6.30
N PHE A 244 -18.24 4.54 -6.95
CA PHE A 244 -18.20 4.47 -8.41
C PHE A 244 -19.35 3.61 -8.88
N SER A 245 -20.12 4.04 -9.87
CA SER A 245 -21.20 3.22 -10.40
C SER A 245 -21.36 3.34 -11.91
N ARG A 246 -21.92 2.29 -12.50
CA ARG A 246 -22.27 2.26 -13.92
C ARG A 246 -23.44 1.33 -14.14
N ASP A 247 -24.46 1.84 -14.83
CA ASP A 247 -25.42 1.01 -15.54
C ASP A 247 -24.78 0.59 -16.87
N TYR A 248 -24.55 -0.70 -17.04
CA TYR A 248 -23.92 -1.26 -18.24
C TYR A 248 -24.90 -2.14 -19.04
N SER A 249 -26.21 -1.98 -18.79
CA SER A 249 -27.28 -2.73 -19.47
C SER A 249 -27.28 -2.57 -20.99
N SER A 250 -26.77 -1.43 -21.48
CA SER A 250 -26.69 -1.07 -22.90
C SER A 250 -25.38 -1.51 -23.55
N ASP A 251 -24.45 -2.06 -22.78
CA ASP A 251 -23.13 -2.42 -23.27
C ASP A 251 -23.22 -3.78 -23.97
N ASP A 252 -22.53 -3.98 -25.10
CA ASP A 252 -22.40 -5.29 -25.77
C ASP A 252 -21.40 -6.20 -25.02
N LEU A 253 -21.58 -6.30 -23.70
CA LEU A 253 -20.75 -7.08 -22.79
C LEU A 253 -21.33 -8.48 -22.64
N LYS A 254 -20.45 -9.48 -22.59
CA LYS A 254 -20.82 -10.88 -22.39
C LYS A 254 -20.00 -11.49 -21.26
N VAL A 255 -20.56 -12.52 -20.64
CA VAL A 255 -19.90 -13.34 -19.64
C VAL A 255 -20.07 -14.81 -19.96
N TYR A 256 -18.96 -15.56 -19.88
CA TYR A 256 -18.97 -16.99 -20.05
C TYR A 256 -19.53 -17.68 -18.81
N LEU A 257 -20.49 -18.58 -18.99
CA LEU A 257 -21.02 -19.42 -17.92
C LEU A 257 -20.86 -20.89 -18.23
N LYS A 258 -20.36 -21.65 -17.25
CA LYS A 258 -20.27 -23.11 -17.29
C LYS A 258 -20.97 -23.72 -16.08
N SER A 259 -21.77 -24.76 -16.30
CA SER A 259 -22.38 -25.53 -15.22
C SER A 259 -22.09 -27.03 -15.30
N GLU A 260 -22.00 -27.67 -14.14
CA GLU A 260 -21.76 -29.12 -13.99
C GLU A 260 -22.64 -29.71 -12.88
N GLY A 261 -23.27 -30.86 -13.13
CA GLY A 261 -24.04 -31.60 -12.13
C GLY A 261 -25.45 -31.05 -11.81
N GLY A 262 -25.93 -30.05 -12.55
CA GLY A 262 -27.31 -29.54 -12.47
C GLY A 262 -28.23 -30.02 -13.60
N LEU A 263 -29.51 -29.64 -13.51
CA LEU A 263 -30.53 -29.89 -14.54
C LEU A 263 -30.38 -28.94 -15.75
N MET A 264 -29.80 -27.75 -15.53
CA MET A 264 -29.50 -26.77 -16.56
C MET A 264 -28.05 -26.89 -16.99
N SER A 265 -27.84 -27.13 -18.29
CA SER A 265 -26.50 -27.12 -18.90
C SER A 265 -26.18 -25.73 -19.45
N LEU A 266 -25.17 -25.09 -18.86
CA LEU A 266 -24.59 -23.82 -19.28
C LEU A 266 -23.18 -24.13 -19.79
N ASN A 267 -22.85 -23.67 -21.00
CA ASN A 267 -21.50 -23.79 -21.56
C ASN A 267 -21.31 -22.82 -22.72
N LYS A 268 -21.55 -21.53 -22.48
CA LYS A 268 -21.48 -20.48 -23.51
C LYS A 268 -21.42 -19.08 -22.90
N ASP A 269 -21.19 -18.09 -23.77
CA ASP A 269 -21.33 -16.68 -23.45
C ASP A 269 -22.80 -16.25 -23.38
N TYR A 270 -23.11 -15.42 -22.39
CA TYR A 270 -24.39 -14.75 -22.21
C TYR A 270 -24.19 -13.25 -22.21
N ALA A 271 -25.03 -12.52 -22.95
CA ALA A 271 -25.02 -11.07 -22.92
C ALA A 271 -25.70 -10.56 -21.65
N PHE A 272 -25.20 -9.44 -21.15
CA PHE A 272 -25.87 -8.69 -20.09
C PHE A 272 -27.06 -7.92 -20.66
N GLU A 273 -28.14 -7.84 -19.88
CA GLU A 273 -29.36 -7.14 -20.25
C GLU A 273 -29.84 -6.23 -19.12
N SER A 274 -30.80 -5.38 -19.43
CA SER A 274 -31.41 -4.54 -18.41
C SER A 274 -32.24 -5.36 -17.41
N PRO A 275 -32.10 -5.10 -16.09
CA PRO A 275 -31.16 -4.18 -15.46
C PRO A 275 -29.79 -4.85 -15.19
N SER A 276 -28.70 -4.13 -15.48
CA SER A 276 -27.33 -4.50 -15.13
C SER A 276 -26.54 -3.29 -14.62
N LYS A 277 -26.22 -3.27 -13.33
CA LYS A 277 -25.58 -2.16 -12.64
C LYS A 277 -24.54 -2.64 -11.63
N ILE A 278 -23.36 -2.04 -11.71
CA ILE A 278 -22.26 -2.23 -10.77
C ILE A 278 -22.06 -0.97 -9.91
N ILE A 279 -21.75 -1.17 -8.64
CA ILE A 279 -21.38 -0.13 -7.68
C ILE A 279 -20.15 -0.59 -6.90
N VAL A 280 -19.17 0.28 -6.75
CA VAL A 280 -17.90 0.03 -6.06
C VAL A 280 -17.72 1.07 -4.96
N LYS A 281 -17.41 0.60 -3.76
CA LYS A 281 -17.10 1.43 -2.59
C LYS A 281 -15.81 0.96 -1.93
N LEU A 282 -14.96 1.90 -1.56
CA LEU A 282 -13.80 1.66 -0.72
C LEU A 282 -14.04 2.34 0.62
N ASP A 283 -14.00 1.58 1.70
CA ASP A 283 -14.11 2.14 3.05
C ASP A 283 -12.76 2.70 3.55
N GLU A 284 -12.80 3.43 4.68
CA GLU A 284 -11.62 4.02 5.31
C GLU A 284 -10.60 2.97 5.79
N ASN A 285 -11.04 1.73 6.01
CA ASN A 285 -10.21 0.61 6.44
C ASN A 285 -9.54 -0.13 5.27
N GLY A 286 -9.75 0.33 4.04
CA GLY A 286 -9.20 -0.27 2.82
C GLY A 286 -9.93 -1.53 2.34
N THR A 287 -11.16 -1.77 2.82
CA THR A 287 -12.03 -2.84 2.33
C THR A 287 -12.80 -2.36 1.11
N LEU A 288 -12.66 -3.10 0.01
CA LEU A 288 -13.41 -2.88 -1.21
C LEU A 288 -14.71 -3.69 -1.16
N THR A 289 -15.84 -3.03 -1.38
CA THR A 289 -17.15 -3.66 -1.58
C THR A 289 -17.62 -3.39 -3.00
N ILE A 290 -17.94 -4.44 -3.74
CA ILE A 290 -18.51 -4.34 -5.09
C ILE A 290 -19.87 -5.03 -5.07
N THR A 291 -20.92 -4.28 -5.35
CA THR A 291 -22.26 -4.85 -5.58
C THR A 291 -22.56 -4.81 -7.06
N ASN A 292 -22.84 -5.96 -7.65
CA ASN A 292 -23.23 -6.06 -9.04
C ASN A 292 -24.57 -6.78 -9.14
N SER A 293 -25.59 -6.08 -9.60
CA SER A 293 -26.91 -6.64 -9.87
C SER A 293 -27.14 -6.65 -11.37
N TYR A 294 -27.34 -7.83 -11.94
CA TYR A 294 -27.40 -8.02 -13.38
C TYR A 294 -28.40 -9.08 -13.82
N LYS A 295 -28.84 -8.94 -15.08
CA LYS A 295 -29.65 -9.93 -15.77
C LYS A 295 -28.91 -10.40 -17.01
N LEU A 296 -29.05 -11.68 -17.33
CA LEU A 296 -28.46 -12.29 -18.52
C LEU A 296 -29.54 -12.70 -19.51
N THR A 297 -29.25 -12.60 -20.80
CA THR A 297 -30.16 -13.02 -21.87
C THR A 297 -30.67 -14.44 -21.65
N HIS A 298 -31.98 -14.64 -21.77
CA HIS A 298 -32.68 -15.92 -21.56
C HIS A 298 -32.59 -16.50 -20.14
N MET A 299 -32.06 -15.75 -19.15
CA MET A 299 -32.14 -16.15 -17.75
C MET A 299 -33.39 -15.56 -17.08
N PRO A 300 -34.23 -16.39 -16.44
CA PRO A 300 -35.53 -15.96 -15.92
C PRO A 300 -35.42 -15.11 -14.65
N LEU A 301 -34.34 -15.25 -13.88
CA LEU A 301 -34.14 -14.56 -12.61
C LEU A 301 -32.89 -13.66 -12.67
N PRO A 302 -32.94 -12.47 -12.06
CA PRO A 302 -31.77 -11.62 -11.93
C PRO A 302 -30.78 -12.20 -10.93
N ILE A 303 -29.52 -11.79 -11.05
CA ILE A 303 -28.42 -12.21 -10.19
C ILE A 303 -27.88 -10.98 -9.46
N SER A 304 -27.60 -11.13 -8.16
CA SER A 304 -26.90 -10.11 -7.38
C SER A 304 -25.64 -10.72 -6.77
N ALA A 305 -24.48 -10.19 -7.16
CA ALA A 305 -23.19 -10.52 -6.58
C ALA A 305 -22.73 -9.40 -5.65
N THR A 306 -22.23 -9.77 -4.47
CA THR A 306 -21.58 -8.86 -3.53
C THR A 306 -20.20 -9.40 -3.20
N TYR A 307 -19.18 -8.70 -3.68
CA TYR A 307 -17.79 -8.99 -3.35
C TYR A 307 -17.32 -8.10 -2.21
N THR A 308 -16.58 -8.68 -1.27
CA THR A 308 -15.81 -7.96 -0.25
C THR A 308 -14.38 -8.45 -0.23
N GLY A 309 -13.41 -7.53 -0.26
CA GLY A 309 -12.00 -7.89 -0.28
C GLY A 309 -11.07 -6.78 0.16
N LYS A 310 -9.80 -7.13 0.36
CA LYS A 310 -8.73 -6.18 0.70
C LYS A 310 -7.70 -6.13 -0.40
N LYS A 311 -7.00 -5.00 -0.48
CA LYS A 311 -5.91 -4.80 -1.43
C LYS A 311 -4.87 -5.91 -1.21
N ALA A 312 -4.50 -6.62 -2.27
CA ALA A 312 -3.44 -7.62 -2.21
C ALA A 312 -2.13 -6.92 -1.81
N LYS A 313 -1.38 -7.54 -0.91
CA LYS A 313 -0.06 -7.06 -0.47
C LYS A 313 0.99 -7.32 -1.54
#